data_AF-A0A929IJJ0-F1
#
_entry.id   AF-A0A929IJJ0-F1
#
_cell.length_a   1.000
_cell.length_b   1.000
_cell.length_c   1.000
_cell.angle_alpha   90.00
_cell.angle_beta   90.00
_cell.angle_gamma   90.00
#
_symmetry.space_group_name_H-M   'P 1'
#
loop_
_entity.id
_entity.type
_entity.pdbx_description
1 polymer ?
#
loop_
_entity_poly.entity_id
_entity_poly.type
_entity_poly.pdbx_seq_one_letter_code
_entity_poly.pdbx_strand_id
1 'polypeptide(L)'
;AVAGGPEATGALADTLAAHWSLGTALAMLAWYVFAPQCVSTLAVIRRETNSWRWPVVTFVYMLTLAYIAAYVTYRIAGAFGG
;
A
#
# COMPACT_ATOMS: atom_id res chain seq x y z
N ALA A 1 20.90 -20.28 -11.74
CA ALA A 1 22.06 -19.70 -11.04
C ALA A 1 21.96 -18.19 -11.14
N VAL A 2 21.58 -17.51 -10.07
CA VAL A 2 21.81 -16.07 -9.96
C VAL A 2 23.27 -15.92 -9.56
N ALA A 3 24.10 -15.44 -10.50
CA ALA A 3 25.45 -14.98 -10.20
C ALA A 3 25.33 -13.57 -9.59
N GLY A 4 25.00 -13.50 -8.31
CA GLY A 4 25.01 -12.26 -7.53
C GLY A 4 26.02 -12.42 -6.41
N GLY A 5 27.25 -11.94 -6.60
CA GLY A 5 28.22 -11.81 -5.51
C GLY A 5 27.76 -10.77 -4.48
N PRO A 6 28.30 -10.76 -3.26
CA PRO A 6 27.93 -9.82 -2.19
C PRO A 6 27.99 -8.33 -2.61
N GLU A 7 28.81 -8.02 -3.61
CA GLU A 7 28.93 -6.71 -4.25
C GLU A 7 27.65 -6.28 -4.98
N ALA A 8 26.99 -7.23 -5.67
CA ALA A 8 25.71 -7.00 -6.34
C ALA A 8 24.59 -6.76 -5.30
N THR A 9 24.64 -7.47 -4.17
CA THR A 9 23.70 -7.27 -3.05
C THR A 9 23.88 -5.89 -2.41
N GLY A 10 25.12 -5.43 -2.25
CA GLY A 10 25.44 -4.09 -1.74
C GLY A 10 24.97 -2.97 -2.67
N ALA A 11 25.26 -3.07 -3.97
CA ALA A 11 24.82 -2.09 -4.97
C ALA A 11 23.29 -2.00 -5.07
N LEU A 12 22.59 -3.15 -4.97
CA LEU A 12 21.13 -3.18 -4.91
C LEU A 12 20.58 -2.52 -3.63
N ALA A 13 21.22 -2.76 -2.48
CA ALA A 13 20.84 -2.16 -1.21
C ALA A 13 21.00 -0.62 -1.24
N ASP A 14 22.12 -0.13 -1.78
CA ASP A 14 22.37 1.32 -1.93
C ASP A 14 21.38 1.97 -2.90
N THR A 15 21.03 1.28 -3.99
CA THR A 15 20.03 1.77 -4.95
C THR A 15 18.62 1.80 -4.32
N LEU A 16 18.24 0.76 -3.57
CA LEU A 16 16.96 0.75 -2.85
C LEU A 16 16.92 1.87 -1.80
N ALA A 17 18.00 2.07 -1.05
CA ALA A 17 18.11 3.14 -0.05
C ALA A 17 18.06 4.53 -0.69
N ALA A 18 18.65 4.72 -1.87
CA ALA A 18 18.62 5.99 -2.61
C ALA A 18 17.24 6.31 -3.19
N HIS A 19 16.46 5.29 -3.58
CA HIS A 19 15.15 5.47 -4.23
C HIS A 19 13.95 5.35 -3.28
N TRP A 20 14.10 4.80 -2.08
CA TRP A 20 13.04 4.75 -1.06
C TRP A 20 13.16 5.90 -0.07
N SER A 21 12.42 6.98 -0.34
CA SER A 21 12.24 8.06 0.63
C SER A 21 11.50 7.59 1.88
N LEU A 22 11.76 8.21 3.02
CA LEU A 22 11.03 7.98 4.28
C LEU A 22 9.51 8.20 4.09
N GLY A 23 9.12 9.09 3.17
CA GLY A 23 7.74 9.31 2.77
C GLY A 23 7.10 8.10 2.06
N THR A 24 7.85 7.38 1.23
CA THR A 24 7.38 6.16 0.56
C THR A 24 7.16 5.02 1.55
N ALA A 25 8.06 4.88 2.54
CA ALA A 25 7.91 3.89 3.60
C ALA A 25 6.67 4.16 4.48
N LEU A 26 6.46 5.42 4.87
CA LEU A 26 5.26 5.83 5.63
C LEU A 26 3.96 5.67 4.83
N ALA A 27 3.98 5.97 3.53
CA ALA A 27 2.82 5.78 2.66
C ALA A 27 2.46 4.29 2.48
N MET A 28 3.47 3.41 2.35
CA MET A 28 3.25 1.95 2.31
C MET A 28 2.68 1.42 3.62
N LEU A 29 3.17 1.88 4.77
CA LEU A 29 2.62 1.51 6.09
C LEU A 29 1.17 1.97 6.25
N ALA A 30 0.86 3.21 5.90
CA ALA A 30 -0.51 3.74 5.93
C ALA A 30 -1.43 2.92 5.02
N TRP A 31 -0.99 2.61 3.80
CA TRP A 31 -1.74 1.75 2.88
C TRP A 31 -2.01 0.36 3.47
N TYR A 32 -1.00 -0.29 4.06
CA TYR A 32 -1.13 -1.62 4.65
C TYR A 32 -2.09 -1.67 5.84
N VAL A 33 -2.16 -0.61 6.65
CA VAL A 33 -3.09 -0.51 7.79
C VAL A 33 -4.54 -0.48 7.34
N PHE A 34 -4.84 0.23 6.25
CA PHE A 34 -6.22 0.38 5.75
C PHE A 34 -6.63 -0.69 4.74
N ALA A 35 -5.68 -1.37 4.08
CA ALA A 35 -5.97 -2.26 2.98
C ALA A 35 -6.10 -3.79 3.24
N PRO A 36 -6.23 -4.35 4.46
CA PRO A 36 -6.41 -5.80 4.62
C PRO A 36 -7.88 -6.21 4.37
N GLN A 37 -8.30 -6.18 3.09
CA GLN A 37 -9.56 -6.76 2.66
C GLN A 37 -9.33 -8.13 2.04
N CYS A 38 -9.57 -9.16 2.83
CA CYS A 38 -9.54 -10.53 2.36
C CYS A 38 -10.67 -10.78 1.36
N VAL A 39 -10.38 -11.54 0.29
CA VAL A 39 -11.38 -11.94 -0.72
C VAL A 39 -12.55 -12.71 -0.07
N SER A 40 -12.29 -13.39 1.04
CA SER A 40 -13.31 -14.07 1.86
C SER A 40 -14.38 -13.13 2.40
N THR A 41 -14.03 -11.90 2.79
CA THR A 41 -14.99 -10.91 3.32
C THR A 41 -15.93 -10.42 2.22
N LEU A 42 -15.39 -10.08 1.05
CA LEU A 42 -16.19 -9.68 -0.12
C LEU A 42 -17.06 -10.83 -0.62
N ALA A 43 -16.55 -12.06 -0.55
CA ALA A 43 -17.28 -13.25 -0.93
C ALA A 43 -18.52 -13.44 -0.05
N VAL A 44 -18.41 -13.26 1.28
CA VAL A 44 -19.55 -13.34 2.22
C VAL A 44 -20.58 -12.25 1.96
N ILE A 45 -20.15 -10.98 1.84
CA ILE A 45 -21.06 -9.85 1.56
C ILE A 45 -21.86 -10.11 0.28
N ARG A 46 -21.23 -10.66 -0.76
CA ARG A 46 -21.93 -11.00 -2.00
C ARG A 46 -23.03 -12.05 -1.80
N ARG A 47 -22.82 -13.04 -0.92
CA ARG A 47 -23.82 -14.11 -0.67
C ARG A 47 -25.01 -13.55 0.10
N GLU A 48 -24.75 -12.72 1.10
CA GLU A 48 -25.78 -12.12 1.96
C GLU A 48 -26.58 -11.04 1.23
N THR A 49 -25.93 -10.20 0.43
CA THR A 49 -26.61 -9.09 -0.27
C THR A 49 -27.10 -9.47 -1.66
N ASN A 50 -26.85 -10.71 -2.11
CA ASN A 50 -27.21 -11.25 -3.43
C ASN A 50 -26.90 -10.30 -4.61
N SER A 51 -25.87 -9.46 -4.48
CA SER A 51 -25.55 -8.40 -5.44
C SER A 51 -24.07 -8.07 -5.39
N TRP A 52 -23.45 -7.87 -6.55
CA TRP A 52 -22.04 -7.47 -6.67
C TRP A 52 -21.83 -5.96 -6.47
N ARG A 53 -22.90 -5.16 -6.43
CA ARG A 53 -22.76 -3.71 -6.19
C ARG A 53 -22.22 -3.42 -4.81
N TRP A 54 -22.76 -4.08 -3.78
CA TRP A 54 -22.42 -3.82 -2.39
C TRP A 54 -20.98 -4.17 -2.00
N PRO A 55 -20.44 -5.36 -2.34
CA PRO A 55 -19.05 -5.67 -2.01
C PRO A 55 -18.06 -4.79 -2.79
N VAL A 56 -18.36 -4.42 -4.04
CA VAL A 56 -17.51 -3.47 -4.79
C VAL A 56 -17.53 -2.09 -4.13
N VAL A 57 -18.69 -1.60 -3.70
CA VAL A 57 -18.78 -0.30 -3.00
C VAL A 57 -17.97 -0.31 -1.71
N THR A 58 -18.06 -1.36 -0.88
CA THR A 58 -17.26 -1.49 0.35
C THR A 58 -15.76 -1.51 0.06
N PHE A 59 -15.34 -2.28 -0.94
CA PHE A 59 -13.93 -2.36 -1.36
C PHE A 59 -13.42 -1.00 -1.83
N VAL A 60 -14.14 -0.36 -2.77
CA VAL A 60 -13.76 0.94 -3.32
C VAL A 60 -13.76 2.02 -2.23
N TYR A 61 -14.72 1.98 -1.29
CA TYR A 61 -14.76 2.89 -0.15
C TYR A 61 -13.49 2.80 0.70
N MET A 62 -13.09 1.60 1.13
CA MET A 62 -11.87 1.43 1.93
C MET A 62 -10.61 1.77 1.15
N LEU A 63 -10.54 1.43 -0.13
CA LEU A 63 -9.42 1.77 -1.00
C LEU A 63 -9.28 3.29 -1.20
N THR A 64 -10.40 3.98 -1.36
CA THR A 64 -10.44 5.45 -1.52
C THR A 64 -9.98 6.12 -0.22
N LEU A 65 -10.45 5.64 0.93
CA LEU A 65 -10.03 6.16 2.23
C LEU A 65 -8.52 5.95 2.46
N ALA A 66 -8.00 4.77 2.12
CA ALA A 66 -6.58 4.45 2.21
C ALA A 66 -5.73 5.35 1.30
N TYR A 67 -6.18 5.58 0.07
CA TYR A 67 -5.51 6.47 -0.88
C TYR A 67 -5.44 7.91 -0.36
N ILE A 68 -6.54 8.42 0.20
CA ILE A 68 -6.59 9.76 0.81
C ILE A 68 -5.62 9.82 2.00
N ALA A 69 -5.63 8.82 2.88
CA ALA A 69 -4.73 8.77 4.03
C ALA A 69 -3.25 8.78 3.58
N ALA A 70 -2.88 7.94 2.61
CA ALA A 70 -1.51 7.89 2.07
C ALA A 70 -1.10 9.22 1.39
N TYR A 71 -2.01 9.83 0.63
CA TYR A 71 -1.77 11.13 -0.01
C TYR A 71 -1.57 12.25 1.01
N VAL A 72 -2.39 12.26 2.07
CA VAL A 72 -2.25 13.21 3.19
C VAL A 72 -0.93 12.97 3.92
N THR A 73 -0.56 11.71 4.21
CA THR A 73 0.73 11.38 4.83
C THR A 73 1.91 11.83 3.95
N TYR A 74 1.86 11.60 2.65
CA TYR A 74 2.91 12.05 1.71
C TYR A 74 3.00 13.58 1.64
N ARG A 75 1.86 14.28 1.60
CA ARG A 75 1.80 15.76 1.62
C ARG A 75 2.30 16.34 2.93
N ILE A 76 1.95 15.76 4.07
CA ILE A 76 2.43 16.19 5.39
C ILE A 76 3.92 15.90 5.53
N ALA A 77 4.39 14.71 5.13
CA ALA A 77 5.80 14.36 5.17
C ALA A 77 6.64 15.26 4.25
N GLY A 78 6.15 15.59 3.05
CA GLY A 78 6.80 16.54 2.16
C GLY A 78 6.78 17.99 2.67
N ALA A 79 5.78 18.37 3.48
CA ALA A 79 5.70 19.69 4.10
C ALA A 79 6.54 19.82 5.39
N PHE A 80 6.77 18.72 6.11
CA PHE A 80 7.58 18.69 7.34
C PHE A 80 9.05 18.27 7.11
N GLY A 81 9.37 17.64 5.98
CA GLY A 81 10.71 17.15 5.63
C GLY A 81 11.46 18.00 4.60
N GLY A 82 11.04 19.26 4.40
CA GLY A 82 11.76 20.27 3.61
C GLY A 82 12.86 20.95 4.41
#